data_AF-A0A3N5HNP7-F1
#
_entry.id   AF-A0A3N5HNP7-F1
#
_cell.length_a   1.000
_cell.length_b   1.000
_cell.length_c   1.000
_cell.angle_alpha   90.00
_cell.angle_beta   90.00
_cell.angle_gamma   90.00
#
_symmetry.space_group_name_H-M   'P 1'
#
loop_
_entity.id
_entity.type
_entity.pdbx_description
1 polymer ?
#
loop_
_entity_poly.entity_id
_entity_poly.type
_entity_poly.pdbx_seq_one_letter_code
_entity_poly.pdbx_strand_id
1 'polypeptide(L)'
;EVPELEPILKDTYGVIVYQEQVMAIANKVAGFSLGQADILRRAMGKKKPEEMEKLRAQFLAGAKSNKIPDKKADKLYELIQKFAGYGFNKSHAAAYAVVCYQTGYLKAHYPTEFMAALMTTDMGNADKIVGYFTECRDLNIKVLPPDVNESHKNFTVVDHAIRFGLAAIKNVGEGAVESIIKIRNETGPFASFFEFCRRVDLHKVNKRMLEGLIKTGAFDSTGAKRSQLAAVLDQAVEDGAAAQRERDLGQTNIFGDELNGQGSEEHLAAPPLPNIPEWDQSERLKHERELTGFYISSHPLARYETTIQALATASTIGLPELPDGREVKLCGIITTVKSMLTKKGDRMAYLTLEDLQGVVEIIVFPDLYKQAADLVIPERLVRVTGTVDRGDKGTKIRGSKIEPLAEVQAQTIKRVYIRLMDRPGVAEQLPLLREVFLRHPGGTTVSLTLRMDSTLEAETAPLPHLAVTPSERFVADVEEVLGNGAIFLLS
;
A
#
# COMPACT_ATOMS: atom_id res chain seq x y z
N GLU A 1 -24.55 29.20 -36.66
CA GLU A 1 -24.90 29.20 -38.11
C GLU A 1 -26.31 28.68 -38.41
N VAL A 2 -26.92 27.86 -37.53
CA VAL A 2 -28.32 27.40 -37.56
C VAL A 2 -28.84 27.50 -36.11
N PRO A 3 -29.62 28.54 -35.73
CA PRO A 3 -30.05 28.78 -34.35
C PRO A 3 -30.83 27.62 -33.72
N GLU A 4 -31.52 26.84 -34.55
CA GLU A 4 -32.34 25.69 -34.15
C GLU A 4 -31.53 24.55 -33.51
N LEU A 5 -30.20 24.54 -33.70
CA LEU A 5 -29.29 23.57 -33.11
C LEU A 5 -28.86 23.91 -31.68
N GLU A 6 -28.96 25.18 -31.27
CA GLU A 6 -28.55 25.64 -29.95
C GLU A 6 -29.19 24.83 -28.82
N PRO A 7 -30.53 24.63 -28.75
CA PRO A 7 -31.13 23.86 -27.66
C PRO A 7 -30.70 22.38 -27.60
N ILE A 8 -30.18 21.83 -28.71
CA ILE A 8 -29.76 20.42 -28.79
C ILE A 8 -28.29 20.24 -28.40
N LEU A 9 -27.45 21.23 -28.75
CA LEU A 9 -26.00 21.16 -28.62
C LEU A 9 -25.44 22.03 -27.50
N LYS A 10 -26.28 22.82 -26.81
CA LYS A 10 -25.87 23.69 -25.69
C LYS A 10 -25.13 22.92 -24.60
N ASP A 11 -25.66 21.77 -24.19
CA ASP A 11 -25.08 20.94 -23.12
C ASP A 11 -23.71 20.36 -23.50
N THR A 12 -23.37 20.32 -24.78
CA THR A 12 -22.11 19.78 -25.31
C THR A 12 -21.29 20.85 -26.04
N TYR A 13 -21.55 22.13 -25.74
CA TYR A 13 -20.82 23.28 -26.29
C TYR A 13 -20.70 23.30 -27.83
N GLY A 14 -21.75 22.86 -28.53
CA GLY A 14 -21.78 22.83 -29.99
C GLY A 14 -21.21 21.57 -30.64
N VAL A 15 -20.74 20.60 -29.85
CA VAL A 15 -20.18 19.34 -30.35
C VAL A 15 -21.26 18.25 -30.41
N ILE A 16 -21.34 17.51 -31.50
CA ILE A 16 -22.22 16.33 -31.62
C ILE A 16 -21.54 15.16 -30.92
N VAL A 17 -22.04 14.77 -29.75
CA VAL A 17 -21.47 13.69 -28.93
C VAL A 17 -22.41 12.49 -28.88
N TYR A 18 -23.72 12.74 -28.79
CA TYR A 18 -24.69 11.69 -28.51
C TYR A 18 -25.54 11.30 -29.72
N GLN A 19 -25.95 10.04 -29.75
CA GLN A 19 -26.89 9.50 -30.73
C GLN A 19 -28.24 10.22 -30.68
N GLU A 20 -28.70 10.57 -29.49
CA GLU A 20 -29.94 11.29 -29.24
C GLU A 20 -29.86 12.73 -29.78
N GLN A 21 -28.67 13.35 -29.79
CA GLN A 21 -28.47 14.65 -30.44
C GLN A 21 -28.62 14.52 -31.95
N VAL A 22 -28.06 13.48 -32.57
CA VAL A 22 -28.24 13.21 -34.01
C VAL A 22 -29.73 13.05 -34.35
N MET A 23 -30.47 12.31 -33.52
CA MET A 23 -31.90 12.11 -33.71
C MET A 23 -32.69 13.41 -33.56
N ALA A 24 -32.39 14.22 -32.54
CA ALA A 24 -33.01 15.52 -32.32
C ALA A 24 -32.71 16.51 -33.44
N ILE A 25 -31.49 16.51 -33.98
CA ILE A 25 -31.11 17.34 -35.13
C ILE A 25 -31.92 16.92 -36.36
N ALA A 26 -32.03 15.62 -36.65
CA ALA A 26 -32.82 15.13 -37.79
C ALA A 26 -34.31 15.49 -37.66
N ASN A 27 -34.88 15.41 -36.45
CA ASN A 27 -36.25 15.85 -36.20
C ASN A 27 -36.42 17.36 -36.40
N LYS A 28 -35.52 18.18 -35.83
CA LYS A 28 -35.66 19.63 -35.82
C LYS A 28 -35.33 20.29 -37.16
N VAL A 29 -34.28 19.80 -37.84
CA VAL A 29 -33.79 20.35 -39.11
C VAL A 29 -34.55 19.78 -40.29
N ALA A 30 -34.72 18.45 -40.36
CA ALA A 30 -35.35 17.79 -41.50
C ALA A 30 -36.82 17.41 -41.28
N GLY A 31 -37.40 17.67 -40.11
CA GLY A 31 -38.80 17.32 -39.83
C GLY A 31 -39.05 15.81 -39.71
N PHE A 32 -38.00 15.00 -39.53
CA PHE A 32 -38.14 13.54 -39.39
C PHE A 32 -38.96 13.19 -38.14
N SER A 33 -39.81 12.17 -38.22
CA SER A 33 -40.35 11.57 -37.00
C SER A 33 -39.23 10.95 -36.15
N LEU A 34 -39.46 10.77 -34.85
CA LEU A 34 -38.46 10.13 -33.97
C LEU A 34 -38.07 8.72 -34.46
N GLY A 35 -39.02 7.99 -35.05
CA GLY A 35 -38.75 6.69 -35.69
C GLY A 35 -37.86 6.80 -36.93
N GLN A 36 -38.12 7.78 -37.80
CA GLN A 36 -37.27 8.06 -38.96
C GLN A 36 -35.86 8.52 -38.55
N ALA A 37 -35.76 9.29 -37.47
CA ALA A 37 -34.49 9.72 -36.90
C ALA A 37 -33.67 8.54 -36.33
N ASP A 38 -34.31 7.54 -35.72
CA ASP A 38 -33.61 6.30 -35.31
C ASP A 38 -33.17 5.47 -36.53
N ILE A 39 -33.99 5.41 -37.59
CA ILE A 39 -33.60 4.76 -38.86
C ILE A 39 -32.35 5.43 -39.44
N LEU A 40 -32.30 6.76 -39.44
CA LEU A 40 -31.12 7.53 -39.85
C LEU A 40 -29.89 7.15 -39.03
N ARG A 41 -30.01 7.14 -37.70
CA ARG A 41 -28.94 6.73 -36.78
C ARG A 41 -28.44 5.31 -37.07
N ARG A 42 -29.34 4.35 -37.28
CA ARG A 42 -29.00 2.95 -37.59
C ARG A 42 -28.31 2.82 -38.94
N ALA A 43 -28.79 3.53 -39.96
CA ALA A 43 -28.22 3.53 -41.31
C ALA A 43 -26.79 4.08 -41.30
N MET A 44 -26.56 5.16 -40.53
CA MET A 44 -25.22 5.73 -40.35
C MET A 44 -24.25 4.78 -39.63
N GLY A 45 -24.73 4.02 -38.64
CA GLY A 45 -23.92 2.98 -37.99
C GLY A 45 -23.54 1.82 -38.93
N LYS A 46 -24.45 1.43 -39.82
CA LYS A 46 -24.21 0.34 -40.81
C LYS A 46 -23.45 0.78 -42.05
N LYS A 47 -23.30 2.09 -42.29
CA LYS A 47 -22.58 2.70 -43.42
C LYS A 47 -23.00 2.17 -44.81
N LYS A 48 -24.29 1.89 -45.01
CA LYS A 48 -24.79 1.43 -46.32
C LYS A 48 -24.93 2.62 -47.29
N PRO A 49 -24.20 2.65 -48.42
CA PRO A 49 -24.17 3.83 -49.31
C PRO A 49 -25.55 4.20 -49.89
N GLU A 50 -26.33 3.21 -50.34
CA GLU A 50 -27.64 3.44 -50.96
C GLU A 50 -28.70 3.96 -49.99
N GLU A 51 -28.70 3.48 -48.74
CA GLU A 51 -29.63 3.96 -47.71
C GLU A 51 -29.26 5.38 -47.26
N MET A 52 -27.96 5.69 -47.19
CA MET A 52 -27.45 7.02 -46.83
C MET A 52 -27.81 8.09 -47.86
N GLU A 53 -27.66 7.81 -49.16
CA GLU A 53 -28.05 8.76 -50.22
C GLU A 53 -29.57 9.05 -50.20
N LYS A 54 -30.41 8.02 -49.99
CA LYS A 54 -31.87 8.20 -49.84
C LYS A 54 -32.20 9.09 -48.64
N LEU A 55 -31.55 8.84 -47.50
CA LEU A 55 -31.78 9.61 -46.28
C LEU A 55 -31.21 11.03 -46.37
N ARG A 56 -30.10 11.25 -47.09
CA ARG A 56 -29.55 12.58 -47.39
C ARG A 56 -30.54 13.41 -48.19
N ALA A 57 -31.10 12.83 -49.26
CA ALA A 57 -32.11 13.51 -50.07
C ALA A 57 -33.34 13.92 -49.24
N GLN A 58 -33.85 13.01 -48.39
CA GLN A 58 -34.95 13.31 -47.47
C GLN A 58 -34.58 14.39 -46.44
N PHE A 59 -33.36 14.35 -45.91
CA PHE A 59 -32.88 15.34 -44.94
C PHE A 59 -32.80 16.74 -45.55
N LEU A 60 -32.25 16.87 -46.76
CA LEU A 60 -32.16 18.15 -47.49
C LEU A 60 -33.54 18.69 -47.87
N ALA A 61 -34.45 17.84 -48.34
CA ALA A 61 -35.83 18.24 -48.65
C ALA A 61 -36.60 18.74 -47.40
N GLY A 62 -36.39 18.07 -46.26
CA GLY A 62 -36.92 18.50 -44.97
C GLY A 62 -36.34 19.83 -44.50
N ALA A 63 -35.01 20.00 -44.62
CA ALA A 63 -34.32 21.25 -44.27
C ALA A 63 -34.81 22.44 -45.12
N LYS A 64 -35.05 22.21 -46.41
CA LYS A 64 -35.62 23.22 -47.32
C LYS A 64 -37.04 23.63 -46.91
N SER A 65 -37.88 22.67 -46.52
CA SER A 65 -39.22 22.94 -45.98
C SER A 65 -39.16 23.78 -44.69
N ASN A 66 -38.11 23.61 -43.88
CA ASN A 66 -37.84 24.40 -42.69
C ASN A 66 -37.03 25.68 -42.94
N LYS A 67 -36.90 26.12 -44.21
CA LYS A 67 -36.23 27.36 -44.63
C LYS A 67 -34.74 27.45 -44.25
N ILE A 68 -34.06 26.31 -44.07
CA ILE A 68 -32.62 26.25 -43.81
C ILE A 68 -31.89 26.23 -45.16
N PRO A 69 -30.86 27.08 -45.38
CA PRO A 69 -30.12 27.12 -46.64
C PRO A 69 -29.46 25.78 -46.99
N ASP A 70 -29.61 25.33 -48.24
CA ASP A 70 -29.11 24.03 -48.73
C ASP A 70 -27.63 23.78 -48.40
N LYS A 71 -26.76 24.79 -48.60
CA LYS A 71 -25.32 24.69 -48.27
C LYS A 71 -25.05 24.39 -46.79
N LYS A 72 -25.89 24.91 -45.88
CA LYS A 72 -25.75 24.69 -44.44
C LYS A 72 -26.31 23.33 -44.04
N ALA A 73 -27.44 22.93 -44.63
CA ALA A 73 -28.06 21.62 -44.40
C ALA A 73 -27.14 20.48 -44.86
N ASP A 74 -26.49 20.64 -46.01
CA ASP A 74 -25.56 19.64 -46.55
C ASP A 74 -24.30 19.49 -45.68
N LYS A 75 -23.68 20.61 -45.30
CA LYS A 75 -22.55 20.64 -44.35
C LYS A 75 -22.92 20.01 -43.01
N LEU A 76 -24.14 20.25 -42.50
CA LEU A 76 -24.61 19.65 -41.26
C LEU A 76 -24.78 18.13 -41.40
N TYR A 77 -25.34 17.66 -42.51
CA TYR A 77 -25.46 16.23 -42.78
C TYR A 77 -24.09 15.53 -42.82
N GLU A 78 -23.10 16.14 -43.49
CA GLU A 78 -21.74 15.62 -43.51
C GLU A 78 -21.11 15.54 -42.11
N LEU A 79 -21.33 16.56 -41.28
CA LEU A 79 -20.88 16.54 -39.88
C LEU A 79 -21.54 15.39 -39.12
N ILE A 80 -22.86 15.24 -39.22
CA ILE A 80 -23.59 14.13 -38.59
C ILE A 80 -23.03 12.79 -39.05
N GLN A 81 -22.79 12.61 -40.35
CA GLN A 81 -22.24 11.36 -40.91
C GLN A 81 -20.84 11.04 -40.37
N LYS A 82 -19.97 12.05 -40.25
CA LYS A 82 -18.62 11.87 -39.65
C LYS A 82 -18.71 11.47 -38.17
N PHE A 83 -19.62 12.10 -37.41
CA PHE A 83 -19.77 11.85 -35.97
C PHE A 83 -20.59 10.62 -35.64
N ALA A 84 -21.46 10.14 -36.53
CA ALA A 84 -22.29 8.97 -36.27
C ALA A 84 -21.47 7.68 -36.05
N GLY A 85 -20.22 7.63 -36.51
CA GLY A 85 -19.28 6.54 -36.19
C GLY A 85 -18.76 6.55 -34.74
N TYR A 86 -18.85 7.70 -34.05
CA TYR A 86 -18.38 7.90 -32.67
C TYR A 86 -19.50 8.32 -31.70
N GLY A 87 -20.72 8.45 -32.21
CA GLY A 87 -21.87 8.88 -31.42
C GLY A 87 -22.18 7.88 -30.31
N PHE A 88 -22.15 8.36 -29.07
CA PHE A 88 -22.39 7.53 -27.89
C PHE A 88 -23.86 7.57 -27.46
N ASN A 89 -24.35 6.50 -26.82
CA ASN A 89 -25.73 6.47 -26.32
C ASN A 89 -25.83 7.27 -25.00
N LYS A 90 -26.60 8.37 -25.00
CA LYS A 90 -26.70 9.29 -23.85
C LYS A 90 -27.36 8.63 -22.66
N SER A 91 -28.39 7.81 -22.84
CA SER A 91 -29.08 7.17 -21.72
C SER A 91 -28.18 6.20 -20.96
N HIS A 92 -27.40 5.37 -21.68
CA HIS A 92 -26.39 4.49 -21.08
C HIS A 92 -25.27 5.30 -20.40
N ALA A 93 -24.74 6.34 -21.06
CA ALA A 93 -23.71 7.18 -20.47
C ALA A 93 -24.20 7.88 -19.19
N ALA A 94 -25.41 8.43 -19.20
CA ALA A 94 -25.98 9.12 -18.05
C ALA A 94 -26.17 8.18 -16.86
N ALA A 95 -26.67 6.96 -17.10
CA ALA A 95 -26.85 5.97 -16.02
C ALA A 95 -25.52 5.63 -15.31
N TYR A 96 -24.43 5.41 -16.06
CA TYR A 96 -23.11 5.17 -15.48
C TYR A 96 -22.48 6.43 -14.87
N ALA A 97 -22.74 7.61 -15.45
CA ALA A 97 -22.26 8.87 -14.90
C ALA A 97 -22.85 9.14 -13.51
N VAL A 98 -24.09 8.74 -13.24
CA VAL A 98 -24.70 8.82 -11.90
C VAL A 98 -23.90 7.98 -10.90
N VAL A 99 -23.51 6.76 -11.24
CA VAL A 99 -22.70 5.89 -10.38
C VAL A 99 -21.29 6.48 -10.16
N CYS A 100 -20.67 7.04 -11.21
CA CYS A 100 -19.38 7.72 -11.10
C CYS A 100 -19.47 8.95 -10.18
N TYR A 101 -20.55 9.73 -10.29
CA TYR A 101 -20.79 10.87 -9.42
C TYR A 101 -21.04 10.43 -7.96
N GLN A 102 -21.83 9.39 -7.75
CA GLN A 102 -22.09 8.84 -6.40
C GLN A 102 -20.82 8.34 -5.73
N THR A 103 -19.99 7.59 -6.45
CA THR A 103 -18.70 7.10 -5.93
C THR A 103 -17.72 8.24 -5.67
N GLY A 104 -17.64 9.23 -6.58
CA GLY A 104 -16.85 10.44 -6.37
C GLY A 104 -17.32 11.26 -5.16
N TYR A 105 -18.64 11.40 -4.97
CA TYR A 105 -19.25 12.08 -3.82
C TYR A 105 -18.90 11.38 -2.50
N LEU A 106 -19.07 10.05 -2.44
CA LEU A 106 -18.73 9.28 -1.24
C LEU A 106 -17.24 9.39 -0.91
N LYS A 107 -16.36 9.30 -1.91
CA LYS A 107 -14.93 9.47 -1.69
C LYS A 107 -14.56 10.88 -1.24
N ALA A 108 -15.25 11.91 -1.72
CA ALA A 108 -14.96 13.29 -1.34
C ALA A 108 -15.45 13.65 0.08
N HIS A 109 -16.57 13.08 0.52
CA HIS A 109 -17.21 13.46 1.80
C HIS A 109 -17.06 12.42 2.92
N TYR A 110 -16.91 11.14 2.58
CA TYR A 110 -16.77 10.00 3.50
C TYR A 110 -15.60 9.11 3.06
N PRO A 111 -14.38 9.67 2.95
CA PRO A 111 -13.24 8.96 2.36
C PRO A 111 -12.88 7.71 3.16
N THR A 112 -12.93 7.75 4.49
CA THR A 112 -12.56 6.63 5.36
C THR A 112 -13.51 5.44 5.19
N GLU A 113 -14.81 5.70 5.21
CA GLU A 113 -15.86 4.69 5.01
C GLU A 113 -15.84 4.15 3.59
N PHE A 114 -15.65 5.02 2.60
CA PHE A 114 -15.57 4.63 1.20
C PHE A 114 -14.37 3.72 0.94
N MET A 115 -13.20 4.06 1.48
CA MET A 115 -12.00 3.23 1.36
C MET A 115 -12.18 1.90 2.10
N ALA A 116 -12.75 1.89 3.31
CA ALA A 116 -13.04 0.64 4.03
C ALA A 116 -14.00 -0.27 3.24
N ALA A 117 -15.01 0.30 2.56
CA ALA A 117 -15.95 -0.45 1.71
C ALA A 117 -15.27 -1.02 0.46
N LEU A 118 -14.38 -0.26 -0.20
CA LEU A 118 -13.60 -0.75 -1.34
C LEU A 118 -12.67 -1.89 -0.92
N MET A 119 -11.94 -1.72 0.17
CA MET A 119 -11.06 -2.76 0.72
C MET A 119 -11.84 -4.01 1.10
N THR A 120 -13.08 -3.85 1.61
CA THR A 120 -13.97 -4.97 1.91
C THR A 120 -14.46 -5.71 0.66
N THR A 121 -14.73 -4.98 -0.43
CA THR A 121 -15.25 -5.58 -1.68
C THR A 121 -14.18 -6.44 -2.37
N ASP A 122 -12.92 -6.00 -2.33
CA ASP A 122 -11.80 -6.68 -2.99
C ASP A 122 -10.88 -7.44 -2.01
N MET A 123 -11.38 -7.84 -0.82
CA MET A 123 -10.57 -8.56 0.20
C MET A 123 -9.83 -9.79 -0.33
N GLY A 124 -10.39 -10.47 -1.33
CA GLY A 124 -9.78 -11.64 -1.96
C GLY A 124 -8.67 -11.33 -2.97
N ASN A 125 -8.42 -10.05 -3.29
CA ASN A 125 -7.44 -9.62 -4.29
C ASN A 125 -6.35 -8.75 -3.65
N ALA A 126 -5.25 -9.40 -3.26
CA ALA A 126 -4.12 -8.75 -2.60
C ALA A 126 -3.55 -7.57 -3.42
N ASP A 127 -3.46 -7.68 -4.75
CA ASP A 127 -2.89 -6.64 -5.60
C ASP A 127 -3.72 -5.35 -5.57
N LYS A 128 -5.06 -5.46 -5.54
CA LYS A 128 -5.95 -4.30 -5.42
C LYS A 128 -5.90 -3.68 -4.02
N ILE A 129 -5.85 -4.52 -3.00
CA ILE A 129 -5.75 -4.08 -1.61
C ILE A 129 -4.50 -3.21 -1.42
N VAL A 130 -3.35 -3.60 -1.97
CA VAL A 130 -2.12 -2.80 -1.96
C VAL A 130 -2.36 -1.40 -2.57
N GLY A 131 -3.07 -1.31 -3.70
CA GLY A 131 -3.42 -0.02 -4.30
C GLY A 131 -4.27 0.86 -3.38
N TYR A 132 -5.26 0.28 -2.70
CA TYR A 132 -6.09 1.01 -1.73
C TYR A 132 -5.31 1.46 -0.50
N PHE A 133 -4.31 0.70 -0.05
CA PHE A 133 -3.43 1.13 1.05
C PHE A 133 -2.61 2.37 0.70
N THR A 134 -2.04 2.42 -0.51
CA THR A 134 -1.33 3.61 -1.00
C THR A 134 -2.27 4.81 -1.05
N GLU A 135 -3.48 4.61 -1.56
CA GLU A 135 -4.48 5.67 -1.63
C GLU A 135 -4.96 6.14 -0.25
N CYS A 136 -5.13 5.23 0.72
CA CYS A 136 -5.40 5.60 2.12
C CYS A 136 -4.26 6.46 2.69
N ARG A 137 -3.00 6.14 2.38
CA ARG A 137 -1.85 6.94 2.81
C ARG A 137 -1.89 8.34 2.22
N ASP A 138 -2.19 8.46 0.92
CA ASP A 138 -2.30 9.77 0.23
C ASP A 138 -3.46 10.62 0.79
N LEU A 139 -4.53 9.96 1.24
CA LEU A 139 -5.68 10.59 1.90
C LEU A 139 -5.47 10.83 3.41
N ASN A 140 -4.28 10.52 3.95
CA ASN A 140 -3.96 10.56 5.40
C ASN A 140 -4.90 9.71 6.28
N ILE A 141 -5.44 8.63 5.73
CA ILE A 141 -6.24 7.64 6.46
C ILE A 141 -5.30 6.58 7.04
N LYS A 142 -5.26 6.49 8.36
CA LYS A 142 -4.47 5.46 9.05
C LYS A 142 -5.15 4.11 8.93
N VAL A 143 -4.41 3.09 8.52
CA VAL A 143 -4.88 1.70 8.59
C VAL A 143 -4.19 1.00 9.75
N LEU A 144 -4.98 0.51 10.70
CA LEU A 144 -4.51 -0.13 11.92
C LEU A 144 -4.36 -1.64 11.71
N PRO A 145 -3.40 -2.28 12.40
CA PRO A 145 -3.22 -3.73 12.33
C PRO A 145 -4.46 -4.49 12.79
N PRO A 146 -4.60 -5.77 12.37
CA PRO A 146 -5.64 -6.64 12.93
C PRO A 146 -5.46 -6.75 14.44
N ASP A 147 -6.56 -7.01 15.12
CA ASP A 147 -6.65 -7.16 16.57
C ASP A 147 -7.83 -8.08 16.87
N VAL A 148 -7.62 -9.19 17.59
CA VAL A 148 -8.70 -10.13 17.94
C VAL A 148 -9.80 -9.49 18.80
N ASN A 149 -9.47 -8.46 19.57
CA ASN A 149 -10.39 -7.78 20.48
C ASN A 149 -11.21 -6.67 19.80
N GLU A 150 -10.68 -6.04 18.75
CA GLU A 150 -11.37 -4.92 18.08
C GLU A 150 -11.81 -5.23 16.64
N SER A 151 -11.08 -6.07 15.92
CA SER A 151 -11.31 -6.26 14.49
C SER A 151 -12.57 -7.07 14.23
N HIS A 152 -13.26 -6.74 13.14
CA HIS A 152 -14.39 -7.51 12.64
C HIS A 152 -13.98 -8.40 11.47
N LYS A 153 -14.97 -9.05 10.85
CA LYS A 153 -14.78 -9.85 9.64
C LYS A 153 -14.18 -9.02 8.52
N ASN A 154 -14.77 -7.86 8.26
CA ASN A 154 -14.42 -6.94 7.18
C ASN A 154 -13.59 -5.75 7.70
N PHE A 155 -13.02 -4.98 6.78
CA PHE A 155 -12.40 -3.70 7.13
C PHE A 155 -13.45 -2.78 7.76
N THR A 156 -13.13 -2.26 8.94
CA THR A 156 -14.10 -1.49 9.74
C THR A 156 -13.52 -0.13 10.08
N VAL A 157 -14.34 0.92 10.01
CA VAL A 157 -13.92 2.25 10.44
C VAL A 157 -13.97 2.33 11.96
N VAL A 158 -12.84 2.75 12.56
CA VAL A 158 -12.71 3.02 13.98
C VAL A 158 -12.19 4.45 14.09
N ASP A 159 -13.05 5.35 14.56
CA ASP A 159 -12.84 6.80 14.58
C ASP A 159 -12.46 7.37 13.19
N HIS A 160 -11.21 7.77 13.00
CA HIS A 160 -10.67 8.30 11.74
C HIS A 160 -9.68 7.33 11.07
N ALA A 161 -9.71 6.06 11.46
CA ALA A 161 -8.83 5.02 10.98
C ALA A 161 -9.62 3.81 10.47
N ILE A 162 -8.97 2.99 9.66
CA ILE A 162 -9.52 1.71 9.19
C ILE A 162 -8.83 0.59 9.96
N ARG A 163 -9.59 -0.22 10.69
CA ARG A 163 -9.10 -1.44 11.32
C ARG A 163 -9.12 -2.59 10.32
N PHE A 164 -8.01 -3.34 10.28
CA PHE A 164 -7.86 -4.47 9.36
C PHE A 164 -8.90 -5.56 9.62
N GLY A 165 -9.54 -6.07 8.56
CA GLY A 165 -10.50 -7.17 8.67
C GLY A 165 -9.80 -8.51 8.89
N LEU A 166 -10.24 -9.31 9.87
CA LEU A 166 -9.60 -10.60 10.18
C LEU A 166 -9.68 -11.59 9.01
N ALA A 167 -10.74 -11.53 8.19
CA ALA A 167 -10.90 -12.41 7.04
C ALA A 167 -10.01 -12.03 5.83
N ALA A 168 -9.37 -10.85 5.84
CA ALA A 168 -8.39 -10.47 4.81
C ALA A 168 -7.00 -11.10 5.03
N ILE A 169 -6.77 -11.77 6.17
CA ILE A 169 -5.52 -12.46 6.45
C ILE A 169 -5.50 -13.81 5.74
N LYS A 170 -4.45 -14.10 5.00
CA LYS A 170 -4.25 -15.38 4.32
C LYS A 170 -4.25 -16.52 5.34
N ASN A 171 -4.93 -17.61 4.98
CA ASN A 171 -5.17 -18.79 5.84
C ASN A 171 -6.17 -18.58 6.99
N VAL A 172 -6.80 -17.40 7.11
CA VAL A 172 -7.91 -17.17 8.05
C VAL A 172 -9.24 -17.36 7.32
N GLY A 173 -10.05 -18.31 7.78
CA GLY A 173 -11.36 -18.61 7.17
C GLY A 173 -12.48 -17.76 7.75
N GLU A 174 -13.42 -17.31 6.91
CA GLU A 174 -14.55 -16.47 7.34
C GLU A 174 -15.38 -17.08 8.48
N GLY A 175 -15.71 -18.38 8.37
CA GLY A 175 -16.52 -19.05 9.40
C GLY A 175 -15.80 -19.18 10.75
N ALA A 176 -14.46 -19.22 10.76
CA ALA A 176 -13.67 -19.21 11.99
C ALA A 176 -13.67 -17.82 12.63
N VAL A 177 -13.58 -16.75 11.82
CA VAL A 177 -13.67 -15.36 12.27
C VAL A 177 -15.04 -15.05 12.87
N GLU A 178 -16.12 -15.49 12.24
CA GLU A 178 -17.47 -15.34 12.78
C GLU A 178 -17.62 -16.02 14.14
N SER A 179 -17.03 -17.21 14.31
CA SER A 179 -16.99 -17.92 15.59
C SER A 179 -16.23 -17.14 16.66
N ILE A 180 -15.08 -16.55 16.32
CA ILE A 180 -14.28 -15.73 17.25
C ILE A 180 -15.05 -14.50 17.70
N ILE A 181 -15.66 -13.77 16.76
CA ILE A 181 -16.42 -12.55 17.06
C ILE A 181 -17.65 -12.88 17.92
N LYS A 182 -18.34 -14.00 17.63
CA LYS A 182 -19.46 -14.46 18.44
C LYS A 182 -19.05 -14.69 19.89
N ILE A 183 -17.98 -15.45 20.11
CA ILE A 183 -17.46 -15.76 21.45
C ILE A 183 -17.04 -14.47 22.16
N ARG A 184 -16.32 -13.58 21.47
CA ARG A 184 -15.93 -12.28 22.01
C ARG A 184 -17.14 -11.45 22.47
N ASN A 185 -18.21 -11.44 21.69
CA ASN A 185 -19.43 -10.69 22.04
C ASN A 185 -20.18 -11.32 23.23
N GLU A 186 -20.13 -12.64 23.39
CA GLU A 186 -20.79 -13.38 24.48
C GLU A 186 -20.01 -13.32 25.80
N THR A 187 -18.67 -13.35 25.73
CA THR A 187 -17.79 -13.55 26.90
C THR A 187 -16.79 -12.41 27.14
N GLY A 188 -16.87 -11.32 26.36
CA GLY A 188 -16.00 -10.15 26.49
C GLY A 188 -14.67 -10.26 25.74
N PRO A 189 -13.76 -9.28 25.89
CA PRO A 189 -12.43 -9.32 25.27
C PRO A 189 -11.58 -10.49 25.80
N PHE A 190 -10.56 -10.88 25.05
CA PHE A 190 -9.56 -11.88 25.44
C PHE A 190 -8.39 -11.18 26.13
N ALA A 191 -8.07 -11.56 27.37
CA ALA A 191 -6.97 -10.98 28.12
C ALA A 191 -5.60 -11.58 27.75
N SER A 192 -5.57 -12.84 27.28
CA SER A 192 -4.33 -13.50 26.87
C SER A 192 -4.53 -14.46 25.70
N PHE A 193 -3.43 -14.85 25.05
CA PHE A 193 -3.44 -15.85 24.00
C PHE A 193 -3.92 -17.24 24.48
N PHE A 194 -3.56 -17.64 25.70
CA PHE A 194 -4.04 -18.90 26.29
C PHE A 194 -5.55 -18.86 26.55
N GLU A 195 -6.06 -17.73 27.04
CA GLU A 195 -7.49 -17.55 27.24
C GLU A 195 -8.26 -17.60 25.90
N PHE A 196 -7.70 -16.98 24.85
CA PHE A 196 -8.22 -17.10 23.49
C PHE A 196 -8.30 -18.56 23.06
N CYS A 197 -7.22 -19.34 23.14
CA CYS A 197 -7.18 -20.75 22.76
C CYS A 197 -8.14 -21.63 23.57
N ARG A 198 -8.40 -21.31 24.85
CA ARG A 198 -9.38 -22.02 25.70
C ARG A 198 -10.82 -21.67 25.34
N ARG A 199 -11.09 -20.44 24.91
CA ARG A 199 -12.47 -19.97 24.63
C ARG A 199 -12.94 -20.32 23.22
N VAL A 200 -12.05 -20.28 22.23
CA VAL A 200 -12.41 -20.52 20.81
C VAL A 200 -12.58 -22.00 20.48
N ASP A 201 -13.39 -22.28 19.46
CA ASP A 201 -13.56 -23.63 18.91
C ASP A 201 -12.36 -24.01 18.03
N LEU A 202 -11.48 -24.86 18.55
CA LEU A 202 -10.26 -25.30 17.87
C LEU A 202 -10.53 -26.22 16.66
N HIS A 203 -11.76 -26.74 16.49
CA HIS A 203 -12.15 -27.42 15.24
C HIS A 203 -12.29 -26.44 14.07
N LYS A 204 -12.69 -25.20 14.36
CA LYS A 204 -12.81 -24.12 13.35
C LYS A 204 -11.54 -23.30 13.22
N VAL A 205 -10.85 -23.06 14.35
CA VAL A 205 -9.61 -22.28 14.41
C VAL A 205 -8.42 -23.23 14.43
N ASN A 206 -7.85 -23.53 13.26
CA ASN A 206 -6.71 -24.44 13.16
C ASN A 206 -5.37 -23.76 13.52
N LYS A 207 -4.33 -24.56 13.77
CA LYS A 207 -2.97 -24.07 14.10
C LYS A 207 -2.42 -23.07 13.08
N ARG A 208 -2.62 -23.33 11.77
CA ARG A 208 -2.14 -22.46 10.69
C ARG A 208 -2.81 -21.07 10.71
N MET A 209 -4.07 -21.00 11.13
CA MET A 209 -4.80 -19.75 11.34
C MET A 209 -4.23 -18.98 12.53
N LEU A 210 -3.96 -19.66 13.66
CA LEU A 210 -3.33 -19.05 14.84
C LEU A 210 -1.95 -18.47 14.52
N GLU A 211 -1.13 -19.21 13.78
CA GLU A 211 0.16 -18.71 13.26
C GLU A 211 -0.02 -17.44 12.44
N GLY A 212 -1.04 -17.40 11.58
CA GLY A 212 -1.38 -16.23 10.78
C GLY A 212 -1.74 -15.02 11.64
N LEU A 213 -2.59 -15.21 12.66
CA LEU A 213 -3.01 -14.16 13.59
C LEU A 213 -1.86 -13.62 14.43
N ILE A 214 -0.99 -14.49 14.96
CA ILE A 214 0.21 -14.08 15.72
C ILE A 214 1.14 -13.26 14.82
N LYS A 215 1.46 -13.77 13.64
CA LYS A 215 2.43 -13.15 12.73
C LYS A 215 1.99 -11.79 12.21
N THR A 216 0.69 -11.60 12.01
CA THR A 216 0.09 -10.33 11.57
C THR A 216 -0.16 -9.32 12.71
N GLY A 217 0.09 -9.71 13.96
CA GLY A 217 -0.04 -8.82 15.11
C GLY A 217 -1.44 -8.74 15.71
N ALA A 218 -2.32 -9.69 15.41
CA ALA A 218 -3.68 -9.72 15.94
C ALA A 218 -3.75 -9.83 17.48
N PHE A 219 -2.65 -10.21 18.13
CA PHE A 219 -2.53 -10.32 19.58
C PHE A 219 -1.63 -9.25 20.21
N ASP A 220 -1.16 -8.26 19.44
CA ASP A 220 -0.25 -7.22 19.95
C ASP A 220 -0.89 -6.42 21.12
N SER A 221 -2.23 -6.32 21.18
CA SER A 221 -2.98 -5.67 22.27
C SER A 221 -2.92 -6.42 23.61
N THR A 222 -2.52 -7.69 23.62
CA THR A 222 -2.35 -8.48 24.85
C THR A 222 -1.03 -8.18 25.59
N GLY A 223 -0.16 -7.35 25.00
CA GLY A 223 1.16 -7.01 25.55
C GLY A 223 2.23 -8.09 25.38
N ALA A 224 1.89 -9.23 24.76
CA ALA A 224 2.82 -10.29 24.42
C ALA A 224 3.61 -9.98 23.14
N LYS A 225 4.87 -10.43 23.09
CA LYS A 225 5.68 -10.37 21.86
C LYS A 225 5.25 -11.44 20.87
N ARG A 226 5.33 -11.17 19.56
CA ARG A 226 4.94 -12.15 18.53
C ARG A 226 5.83 -13.39 18.57
N SER A 227 7.13 -13.21 18.83
CA SER A 227 8.07 -14.32 19.03
C SER A 227 7.66 -15.23 20.21
N GLN A 228 7.23 -14.64 21.33
CA GLN A 228 6.78 -15.36 22.52
C GLN A 228 5.54 -16.20 22.22
N LEU A 229 4.55 -15.61 21.55
CA LEU A 229 3.31 -16.31 21.18
C LEU A 229 3.58 -17.45 20.20
N ALA A 230 4.48 -17.25 19.23
CA ALA A 230 4.86 -18.30 18.30
C ALA A 230 5.56 -19.48 19.00
N ALA A 231 6.39 -19.20 20.02
CA ALA A 231 7.08 -20.24 20.79
C ALA A 231 6.12 -21.08 21.66
N VAL A 232 5.05 -20.48 22.18
CA VAL A 232 4.06 -21.18 23.03
C VAL A 232 2.84 -21.70 22.27
N LEU A 233 2.82 -21.57 20.94
CA LEU A 233 1.66 -21.92 20.12
C LEU A 233 1.20 -23.37 20.33
N ASP A 234 2.13 -24.32 20.28
CA ASP A 234 1.81 -25.74 20.44
C ASP A 234 1.23 -26.03 21.82
N GLN A 235 1.86 -25.50 22.87
CA GLN A 235 1.36 -25.63 24.24
C GLN A 235 -0.04 -25.03 24.40
N ALA A 236 -0.29 -23.83 23.86
CA ALA A 236 -1.58 -23.15 23.98
C ALA A 236 -2.70 -23.90 23.25
N VAL A 237 -2.41 -24.53 22.11
CA VAL A 237 -3.37 -25.37 21.38
C VAL A 237 -3.69 -26.64 22.17
N GLU A 238 -2.68 -27.29 22.75
CA GLU A 238 -2.87 -28.48 23.59
C GLU A 238 -3.71 -28.15 24.84
N ASP A 239 -3.40 -27.05 25.53
CA ASP A 239 -4.13 -26.56 26.69
C ASP A 239 -5.60 -26.23 26.34
N GLY A 240 -5.84 -25.57 25.20
CA GLY A 240 -7.18 -25.27 24.72
C GLY A 240 -7.98 -26.54 24.40
N ALA A 241 -7.34 -27.52 23.75
CA ALA A 241 -7.96 -28.79 23.43
C ALA A 241 -8.24 -29.66 24.67
N ALA A 242 -7.40 -29.57 25.71
CA ALA A 242 -7.68 -30.18 27.01
C ALA A 242 -8.89 -29.53 27.68
N ALA A 243 -8.93 -28.19 27.76
CA ALA A 243 -10.05 -27.46 28.35
C ALA A 243 -11.38 -27.65 27.60
N GLN A 244 -11.36 -27.84 26.28
CA GLN A 244 -12.55 -28.17 25.50
C GLN A 244 -13.05 -29.59 25.80
N ARG A 245 -12.14 -30.58 25.88
CA ARG A 245 -12.49 -31.95 26.27
C ARG A 245 -13.09 -32.04 27.67
N GLU A 246 -12.55 -31.31 28.65
CA GLU A 246 -13.09 -31.28 30.02
C GLU A 246 -14.53 -30.75 30.07
N ARG A 247 -14.82 -29.70 29.29
CA ARG A 247 -16.18 -29.15 29.14
C ARG A 247 -17.13 -30.13 28.47
N ASP A 248 -16.70 -30.78 27.38
CA ASP A 248 -17.52 -31.76 26.65
C ASP A 248 -17.82 -33.01 27.48
N LEU A 249 -16.90 -33.39 28.37
CA LEU A 249 -17.06 -34.52 29.30
C LEU A 249 -17.94 -34.17 30.52
N GLY A 250 -18.40 -32.92 30.65
CA GLY A 250 -19.25 -32.49 31.77
C GLY A 250 -18.57 -32.51 33.14
N GLN A 251 -17.24 -32.61 33.17
CA GLN A 251 -16.47 -32.48 34.41
C GLN A 251 -16.28 -31.00 34.73
N THR A 252 -17.34 -30.34 35.19
CA THR A 252 -17.15 -29.20 36.08
C THR A 252 -16.45 -29.73 37.32
N ASN A 253 -15.32 -29.13 37.69
CA ASN A 253 -14.44 -29.59 38.75
C ASN A 253 -15.17 -29.57 40.12
N ILE A 254 -15.93 -30.63 40.42
CA ILE A 254 -16.80 -30.77 41.62
C ILE A 254 -15.99 -30.78 42.93
N PHE A 255 -14.66 -30.91 42.87
CA PHE A 255 -13.78 -30.90 44.04
C PHE A 255 -13.01 -29.58 44.24
N GLY A 256 -13.25 -28.55 43.41
CA GLY A 256 -12.60 -27.24 43.54
C GLY A 256 -13.41 -26.20 44.32
N ASP A 257 -14.74 -26.36 44.39
CA ASP A 257 -15.66 -25.28 44.79
C ASP A 257 -15.99 -25.25 46.30
N GLU A 258 -15.49 -26.21 47.10
CA GLU A 258 -15.76 -26.26 48.54
C GLU A 258 -14.66 -25.66 49.43
N LEU A 259 -13.54 -25.16 48.88
CA LEU A 259 -12.45 -24.59 49.69
C LEU A 259 -12.25 -23.08 49.59
N ASN A 260 -12.90 -22.38 48.65
CA ASN A 260 -12.84 -20.92 48.59
C ASN A 260 -14.23 -20.33 48.37
N GLY A 261 -14.89 -19.98 49.46
CA GLY A 261 -16.14 -19.22 49.40
C GLY A 261 -15.93 -17.85 48.75
N GLN A 262 -16.91 -17.50 47.91
CA GLN A 262 -17.11 -16.27 47.10
C GLN A 262 -16.76 -16.45 45.61
N GLY A 263 -17.82 -16.47 44.81
CA GLY A 263 -17.78 -16.60 43.36
C GLY A 263 -16.86 -15.57 42.71
N SER A 264 -15.75 -16.06 42.21
CA SER A 264 -15.00 -15.48 41.11
C SER A 264 -14.79 -16.62 40.12
N GLU A 265 -15.24 -16.48 38.88
CA GLU A 265 -14.73 -17.30 37.78
C GLU A 265 -13.20 -17.19 37.83
N GLU A 266 -12.53 -18.23 38.33
CA GLU A 266 -11.07 -18.24 38.40
C GLU A 266 -10.56 -18.17 36.95
N HIS A 267 -10.08 -17.00 36.54
CA HIS A 267 -9.20 -16.89 35.38
C HIS A 267 -7.99 -17.78 35.67
N LEU A 268 -8.02 -19.03 35.18
CA LEU A 268 -6.89 -19.96 35.20
C LEU A 268 -5.66 -19.18 34.72
N ALA A 269 -4.75 -18.87 35.65
CA ALA A 269 -3.61 -18.00 35.37
C ALA A 269 -2.89 -18.49 34.12
N ALA A 270 -2.72 -17.61 33.14
CA ALA A 270 -2.02 -17.95 31.92
C ALA A 270 -0.59 -18.36 32.27
N PRO A 271 -0.04 -19.44 31.68
CA PRO A 271 1.35 -19.80 31.86
C PRO A 271 2.26 -18.60 31.53
N PRO A 272 3.35 -18.38 32.28
CA PRO A 272 4.25 -17.29 31.99
C PRO A 272 4.86 -17.48 30.60
N LEU A 273 4.84 -16.42 29.79
CA LEU A 273 5.47 -16.42 28.48
C LEU A 273 7.00 -16.54 28.60
N PRO A 274 7.67 -17.26 27.69
CA PRO A 274 9.12 -17.38 27.72
C PRO A 274 9.78 -16.01 27.55
N ASN A 275 10.86 -15.76 28.28
CA ASN A 275 11.63 -14.53 28.13
C ASN A 275 12.56 -14.62 26.91
N ILE A 276 12.01 -14.35 25.72
CA ILE A 276 12.75 -14.30 24.46
C ILE A 276 12.68 -12.89 23.83
N PRO A 277 13.73 -12.49 23.09
CA PRO A 277 13.69 -11.24 22.34
C PRO A 277 12.57 -11.26 21.30
N GLU A 278 12.05 -10.08 20.96
CA GLU A 278 11.10 -9.95 19.84
C GLU A 278 11.83 -10.24 18.52
N TRP A 279 11.09 -10.70 17.52
CA TRP A 279 11.61 -10.80 16.15
C TRP A 279 12.14 -9.46 15.67
N ASP A 280 13.17 -9.51 14.83
CA ASP A 280 13.66 -8.31 14.19
C ASP A 280 12.55 -7.69 13.29
N GLN A 281 12.67 -6.39 13.01
CA GLN A 281 11.67 -5.69 12.22
C GLN A 281 11.53 -6.28 10.82
N SER A 282 12.62 -6.76 10.21
CA SER A 282 12.61 -7.32 8.86
C SER A 282 11.81 -8.62 8.79
N GLU A 283 11.99 -9.49 9.78
CA GLU A 283 11.28 -10.76 9.94
C GLU A 283 9.78 -10.52 10.19
N ARG A 284 9.44 -9.56 11.04
CA ARG A 284 8.03 -9.16 11.28
C ARG A 284 7.35 -8.66 10.01
N LEU A 285 8.01 -7.74 9.30
CA LEU A 285 7.48 -7.16 8.06
C LEU A 285 7.36 -8.19 6.96
N LYS A 286 8.30 -9.15 6.88
CA LYS A 286 8.23 -10.28 5.97
C LYS A 286 6.99 -11.13 6.24
N HIS A 287 6.74 -11.48 7.50
CA HIS A 287 5.56 -12.25 7.87
C HIS A 287 4.24 -11.52 7.58
N GLU A 288 4.18 -10.20 7.84
CA GLU A 288 3.03 -9.38 7.49
C GLU A 288 2.75 -9.41 5.98
N ARG A 289 3.79 -9.22 5.16
CA ARG A 289 3.66 -9.25 3.70
C ARG A 289 3.26 -10.62 3.16
N GLU A 290 3.83 -11.70 3.70
CA GLU A 290 3.49 -13.07 3.29
C GLU A 290 2.01 -13.41 3.55
N LEU A 291 1.44 -12.88 4.64
CA LEU A 291 0.10 -13.21 5.11
C LEU A 291 -0.97 -12.21 4.69
N THR A 292 -0.62 -10.96 4.44
CA THR A 292 -1.60 -9.92 4.07
C THR A 292 -1.35 -9.32 2.69
N GLY A 293 -0.19 -9.60 2.10
CA GLY A 293 0.23 -9.05 0.81
C GLY A 293 0.98 -7.72 0.92
N PHE A 294 1.02 -7.08 2.09
CA PHE A 294 1.64 -5.77 2.30
C PHE A 294 2.18 -5.60 3.73
N TYR A 295 2.85 -4.48 3.99
CA TYR A 295 3.41 -4.15 5.30
C TYR A 295 2.40 -3.37 6.15
N ILE A 296 1.92 -3.97 7.23
CA ILE A 296 0.90 -3.38 8.11
C ILE A 296 1.54 -2.37 9.08
N SER A 297 2.64 -2.76 9.71
CA SER A 297 3.25 -1.99 10.80
C SER A 297 3.99 -0.75 10.31
N SER A 298 4.78 -0.88 9.25
CA SER A 298 5.58 0.20 8.66
C SER A 298 6.17 -0.23 7.33
N HIS A 299 6.33 0.67 6.37
CA HIS A 299 7.12 0.35 5.17
C HIS A 299 8.58 0.03 5.56
N PRO A 300 9.24 -0.99 4.98
CA PRO A 300 10.66 -1.29 5.30
C PRO A 300 11.60 -0.09 5.09
N LEU A 301 11.25 0.78 4.14
CA LEU A 301 11.98 2.01 3.85
C LEU A 301 11.69 3.17 4.83
N ALA A 302 10.69 3.07 5.71
CA ALA A 302 10.34 4.16 6.64
C ALA A 302 11.52 4.51 7.57
N ARG A 303 12.29 3.50 8.02
CA ARG A 303 13.52 3.73 8.81
C ARG A 303 14.60 4.48 8.03
N TYR A 304 14.55 4.42 6.71
CA TYR A 304 15.53 5.03 5.81
C TYR A 304 15.01 6.32 5.19
N GLU A 305 13.86 6.86 5.60
CA GLU A 305 13.22 8.01 4.94
C GLU A 305 14.16 9.22 4.82
N THR A 306 14.85 9.59 5.89
CA THR A 306 15.85 10.69 5.90
C THR A 306 17.02 10.40 4.96
N THR A 307 17.45 9.14 4.91
CA THR A 307 18.55 8.68 4.04
C THR A 307 18.11 8.68 2.57
N ILE A 308 16.87 8.29 2.30
CA ILE A 308 16.27 8.30 0.96
C ILE A 308 16.11 9.72 0.46
N GLN A 309 15.62 10.65 1.29
CA GLN A 309 15.52 12.08 0.95
C GLN A 309 16.88 12.69 0.57
N ALA A 310 17.96 12.27 1.23
CA ALA A 310 19.31 12.74 0.92
C ALA A 310 19.93 12.08 -0.33
N LEU A 311 19.57 10.83 -0.63
CA LEU A 311 20.25 10.00 -1.65
C LEU A 311 19.48 9.84 -2.96
N ALA A 312 18.15 9.92 -2.92
CA ALA A 312 17.29 9.78 -4.08
C ALA A 312 17.15 11.14 -4.79
N THR A 313 17.23 11.12 -6.13
CA THR A 313 17.00 12.33 -6.95
C THR A 313 15.61 12.38 -7.56
N ALA A 314 14.86 11.28 -7.48
CA ALA A 314 13.49 11.15 -7.94
C ALA A 314 12.75 10.16 -7.05
N SER A 315 11.42 10.22 -7.07
CA SER A 315 10.54 9.18 -6.55
C SER A 315 9.74 8.57 -7.68
N THR A 316 9.15 7.38 -7.46
CA THR A 316 8.35 6.67 -8.47
C THR A 316 7.22 7.52 -9.04
N ILE A 317 6.54 8.32 -8.21
CA ILE A 317 5.47 9.24 -8.64
C ILE A 317 5.99 10.35 -9.56
N GLY A 318 7.20 10.87 -9.33
CA GLY A 318 7.77 11.96 -10.13
C GLY A 318 8.39 11.52 -11.46
N LEU A 319 8.63 10.21 -11.66
CA LEU A 319 9.27 9.69 -12.87
C LEU A 319 8.53 10.03 -14.18
N PRO A 320 7.19 9.99 -14.26
CA PRO A 320 6.45 10.31 -15.49
C PRO A 320 6.61 11.77 -15.93
N GLU A 321 7.03 12.68 -15.05
CA GLU A 321 7.23 14.09 -15.39
C GLU A 321 8.65 14.38 -15.91
N LEU A 322 9.60 13.46 -15.70
CA LEU A 322 11.01 13.65 -16.05
C LEU A 322 11.29 13.35 -17.53
N PRO A 323 12.17 14.13 -18.20
CA PRO A 323 12.49 13.92 -19.61
C PRO A 323 13.20 12.57 -19.82
N ASP A 324 12.98 12.00 -21.01
CA ASP A 324 13.61 10.75 -21.44
C ASP A 324 15.14 10.87 -21.45
N GLY A 325 15.82 9.81 -21.03
CA GLY A 325 17.29 9.76 -20.91
C GLY A 325 17.88 10.47 -19.69
N ARG A 326 17.08 11.14 -18.85
CA ARG A 326 17.58 11.77 -17.61
C ARG A 326 18.06 10.71 -16.62
N GLU A 327 19.23 10.94 -16.03
CA GLU A 327 19.74 10.10 -14.94
C GLU A 327 18.96 10.36 -13.65
N VAL A 328 18.52 9.26 -13.02
CA VAL A 328 17.77 9.24 -11.76
C VAL A 328 18.38 8.24 -10.78
N LYS A 329 18.29 8.57 -9.50
CA LYS A 329 18.68 7.70 -8.37
C LYS A 329 17.43 7.42 -7.56
N LEU A 330 17.08 6.15 -7.45
CA LEU A 330 15.96 5.67 -6.66
C LEU A 330 16.47 4.80 -5.52
N CYS A 331 15.85 4.92 -4.36
CA CYS A 331 16.09 4.03 -3.24
C CYS A 331 14.82 3.23 -2.98
N GLY A 332 14.93 1.91 -2.92
CA GLY A 332 13.76 1.06 -2.78
C GLY A 332 14.09 -0.37 -2.40
N ILE A 333 13.04 -1.18 -2.28
CA ILE A 333 13.15 -2.62 -2.09
C ILE A 333 12.85 -3.35 -3.40
N ILE A 334 13.66 -4.34 -3.75
CA ILE A 334 13.41 -5.18 -4.92
C ILE A 334 12.27 -6.15 -4.55
N THR A 335 11.14 -6.07 -5.26
CA THR A 335 9.98 -6.94 -4.99
C THR A 335 9.96 -8.18 -5.85
N THR A 336 10.31 -8.04 -7.13
CA THR A 336 10.25 -9.10 -8.13
C THR A 336 11.50 -9.08 -8.99
N VAL A 337 12.03 -10.27 -9.31
CA VAL A 337 13.16 -10.46 -10.23
C VAL A 337 12.73 -11.43 -11.33
N LYS A 338 12.75 -10.99 -12.59
CA LYS A 338 12.51 -11.84 -13.76
C LYS A 338 13.78 -11.92 -14.60
N SER A 339 14.53 -13.00 -14.43
CA SER A 339 15.74 -13.27 -15.21
C SER A 339 15.39 -13.85 -16.58
N MET A 340 16.03 -13.34 -17.64
CA MET A 340 15.90 -13.82 -19.01
C MET A 340 17.26 -13.86 -19.71
N LEU A 341 17.36 -14.65 -20.77
CA LEU A 341 18.54 -14.68 -21.64
C LEU A 341 18.30 -13.75 -22.84
N THR A 342 19.28 -12.93 -23.16
CA THR A 342 19.28 -12.13 -24.39
C THR A 342 19.44 -13.04 -25.61
N LYS A 343 19.18 -12.50 -26.80
CA LYS A 343 19.44 -13.23 -28.07
C LYS A 343 20.89 -13.69 -28.24
N LYS A 344 21.83 -13.06 -27.52
CA LYS A 344 23.26 -13.42 -27.51
C LYS A 344 23.63 -14.47 -26.44
N GLY A 345 22.66 -14.92 -25.63
CA GLY A 345 22.88 -15.89 -24.55
C GLY A 345 23.30 -15.28 -23.21
N ASP A 346 23.53 -13.96 -23.13
CA ASP A 346 23.85 -13.29 -21.86
C ASP A 346 22.60 -13.11 -20.99
N ARG A 347 22.75 -13.24 -19.66
CA ARG A 347 21.67 -13.04 -18.67
C ARG A 347 21.34 -11.55 -18.50
N MET A 348 20.05 -11.23 -18.50
CA MET A 348 19.50 -9.91 -18.14
C MET A 348 18.34 -10.11 -17.15
N ALA A 349 17.94 -9.08 -16.42
CA ALA A 349 16.79 -9.15 -15.52
C ALA A 349 15.87 -7.92 -15.62
N TYR A 350 14.58 -8.16 -15.44
CA TYR A 350 13.60 -7.12 -15.13
C TYR A 350 13.34 -7.16 -13.63
N LEU A 351 13.63 -6.04 -12.97
CA LEU A 351 13.40 -5.84 -11.56
C LEU A 351 12.18 -4.97 -11.35
N THR A 352 11.39 -5.26 -10.33
CA THR A 352 10.39 -4.31 -9.82
C THR A 352 10.95 -3.72 -8.54
N LEU A 353 11.17 -2.41 -8.53
CA LEU A 353 11.61 -1.66 -7.36
C LEU A 353 10.40 -0.95 -6.75
N GLU A 354 10.18 -1.14 -5.46
CA GLU A 354 9.15 -0.46 -4.67
C GLU A 354 9.81 0.60 -3.78
N ASP A 355 9.35 1.84 -3.86
CA ASP A 355 9.71 2.93 -2.95
C ASP A 355 8.54 3.27 -2.01
N LEU A 356 8.65 4.35 -1.22
CA LEU A 356 7.58 4.76 -0.30
C LEU A 356 6.28 5.20 -1.01
N GLN A 357 6.33 5.45 -2.32
CA GLN A 357 5.26 6.10 -3.09
C GLN A 357 4.68 5.20 -4.19
N GLY A 358 5.38 4.13 -4.59
CA GLY A 358 4.91 3.26 -5.65
C GLY A 358 5.95 2.26 -6.13
N VAL A 359 5.74 1.75 -7.34
CA VAL A 359 6.60 0.73 -7.97
C VAL A 359 7.05 1.16 -9.36
N VAL A 360 8.27 0.77 -9.73
CA VAL A 360 8.81 1.00 -11.08
C VAL A 360 9.56 -0.24 -11.58
N GLU A 361 9.48 -0.49 -12.89
CA GLU A 361 10.25 -1.54 -13.55
C GLU A 361 11.64 -1.03 -13.95
N ILE A 362 12.67 -1.77 -13.56
CA ILE A 362 14.08 -1.49 -13.84
C ILE A 362 14.65 -2.61 -14.71
N ILE A 363 15.25 -2.23 -15.83
CA ILE A 363 15.92 -3.14 -16.74
C ILE A 363 17.39 -3.23 -16.36
N VAL A 364 17.83 -4.43 -15.98
CA VAL A 364 19.21 -4.76 -15.65
C VAL A 364 19.83 -5.50 -16.83
N PHE A 365 20.66 -4.78 -17.58
CA PHE A 365 21.40 -5.34 -18.71
C PHE A 365 22.54 -6.26 -18.24
N PRO A 366 23.07 -7.13 -19.13
CA PRO A 366 24.03 -8.15 -18.72
C PRO A 366 25.27 -7.68 -17.97
N ASP A 367 25.82 -6.52 -18.34
CA ASP A 367 27.02 -5.98 -17.68
C ASP A 367 26.74 -5.63 -16.21
N LEU A 368 25.58 -5.00 -15.96
CA LEU A 368 25.13 -4.68 -14.61
C LEU A 368 24.70 -5.95 -13.85
N TYR A 369 24.05 -6.90 -14.52
CA TYR A 369 23.65 -8.18 -13.90
C TYR A 369 24.87 -8.96 -13.40
N LYS A 370 25.97 -9.00 -14.17
CA LYS A 370 27.22 -9.65 -13.78
C LYS A 370 27.87 -8.97 -12.57
N GLN A 371 27.79 -7.64 -12.49
CA GLN A 371 28.38 -6.86 -11.38
C GLN A 371 27.56 -6.93 -10.09
N ALA A 372 26.23 -6.95 -10.19
CA ALA A 372 25.33 -6.84 -9.04
C ALA A 372 24.53 -8.12 -8.76
N ALA A 373 24.94 -9.28 -9.28
CA ALA A 373 24.17 -10.53 -9.21
C ALA A 373 23.66 -10.88 -7.80
N ASP A 374 24.49 -10.65 -6.78
CA ASP A 374 24.18 -10.91 -5.36
C ASP A 374 23.11 -9.97 -4.80
N LEU A 375 22.90 -8.83 -5.44
CA LEU A 375 21.89 -7.81 -5.09
C LEU A 375 20.60 -7.96 -5.90
N VAL A 376 20.62 -8.65 -7.04
CA VAL A 376 19.46 -8.90 -7.91
C VAL A 376 18.61 -10.05 -7.33
N ILE A 377 18.16 -9.88 -6.09
CA ILE A 377 17.36 -10.84 -5.32
C ILE A 377 16.18 -10.08 -4.69
N PRO A 378 14.97 -10.67 -4.60
CA PRO A 378 13.87 -10.05 -3.86
C PRO A 378 14.24 -9.70 -2.41
N GLU A 379 13.54 -8.73 -1.84
CA GLU A 379 13.67 -8.24 -0.46
C GLU A 379 14.96 -7.48 -0.14
N ARG A 380 15.80 -7.19 -1.14
CA ARG A 380 17.01 -6.37 -0.95
C ARG A 380 16.71 -4.88 -1.03
N LEU A 381 17.18 -4.14 -0.03
CA LEU A 381 17.20 -2.67 0.03
C LEU A 381 18.37 -2.13 -0.77
N VAL A 382 18.09 -1.41 -1.84
CA VAL A 382 19.10 -0.94 -2.79
C VAL A 382 18.88 0.51 -3.20
N ARG A 383 19.98 1.18 -3.54
CA ARG A 383 19.97 2.37 -4.38
C ARG A 383 20.24 1.94 -5.82
N VAL A 384 19.34 2.30 -6.72
CA VAL A 384 19.52 2.11 -8.16
C VAL A 384 19.75 3.45 -8.84
N THR A 385 20.85 3.56 -9.57
CA THR A 385 21.08 4.64 -10.52
C THR A 385 20.73 4.13 -11.92
N GLY A 386 20.06 4.95 -12.71
CA GLY A 386 19.70 4.59 -14.07
C GLY A 386 19.15 5.76 -14.87
N THR A 387 18.87 5.54 -16.15
CA THR A 387 18.27 6.55 -17.03
C THR A 387 16.80 6.24 -17.25
N VAL A 388 15.95 7.27 -17.25
CA VAL A 388 14.53 7.15 -17.61
C VAL A 388 14.43 6.69 -19.07
N ASP A 389 13.62 5.66 -19.32
CA ASP A 389 13.31 5.09 -20.63
C ASP A 389 11.79 5.11 -20.82
N ARG A 390 11.30 6.02 -21.67
CA ARG A 390 9.87 6.15 -21.98
C ARG A 390 9.49 5.25 -23.15
N GLY A 391 8.79 4.16 -22.86
CA GLY A 391 8.19 3.29 -23.87
C GLY A 391 6.67 3.43 -23.97
N ASP A 392 6.08 2.85 -25.02
CA ASP A 392 4.63 2.81 -25.24
C ASP A 392 3.83 2.13 -24.11
N LYS A 393 4.50 1.34 -23.25
CA LYS A 393 3.91 0.58 -22.13
C LYS A 393 4.15 1.20 -20.76
N GLY A 394 4.62 2.45 -20.70
CA GLY A 394 4.90 3.18 -19.47
C GLY A 394 6.38 3.51 -19.26
N THR A 395 6.66 4.25 -18.20
CA THR A 395 8.00 4.71 -17.82
C THR A 395 8.79 3.57 -17.17
N LYS A 396 9.95 3.23 -17.73
CA LYS A 396 10.90 2.27 -17.18
C LYS A 396 12.21 2.95 -16.85
N ILE A 397 13.06 2.26 -16.11
CA ILE A 397 14.42 2.73 -15.85
C ILE A 397 15.41 1.73 -16.40
N ARG A 398 16.37 2.21 -17.18
CA ARG A 398 17.53 1.44 -17.57
C ARG A 398 18.58 1.57 -16.47
N GLY A 399 18.78 0.51 -15.70
CA GLY A 399 19.74 0.49 -14.60
C GLY A 399 21.18 0.64 -15.11
N SER A 400 21.95 1.51 -14.46
CA SER A 400 23.39 1.69 -14.68
C SER A 400 24.22 1.23 -13.49
N LYS A 401 23.69 1.35 -12.26
CA LYS A 401 24.38 0.94 -11.03
C LYS A 401 23.37 0.49 -9.97
N ILE A 402 23.67 -0.59 -9.24
CA ILE A 402 22.88 -1.08 -8.09
C ILE A 402 23.84 -1.20 -6.91
N GLU A 403 23.49 -0.58 -5.79
CA GLU A 403 24.30 -0.56 -4.57
C GLU A 403 23.43 -0.88 -3.35
N PRO A 404 23.95 -1.59 -2.32
CA PRO A 404 23.22 -1.79 -1.08
C PRO A 404 22.96 -0.45 -0.39
N LEU A 405 21.72 -0.22 0.06
CA LEU A 405 21.37 1.06 0.67
C LEU A 405 22.23 1.36 1.93
N ALA A 406 22.55 0.33 2.71
CA ALA A 406 23.40 0.43 3.90
C ALA A 406 24.83 0.90 3.59
N GLU A 407 25.43 0.43 2.48
CA GLU A 407 26.78 0.85 2.09
C GLU A 407 26.79 2.30 1.60
N VAL A 408 25.77 2.69 0.85
CA VAL A 408 25.62 4.07 0.38
C VAL A 408 25.44 5.03 1.56
N GLN A 409 24.66 4.63 2.56
CA GLN A 409 24.48 5.39 3.78
C GLN A 409 25.83 5.60 4.51
N ALA A 410 26.61 4.52 4.69
CA ALA A 410 27.92 4.59 5.32
C ALA A 410 28.93 5.47 4.55
N GLN A 411 28.85 5.50 3.22
CA GLN A 411 29.71 6.35 2.38
C GLN A 411 29.29 7.82 2.35
N THR A 412 28.02 8.10 2.65
CA THR A 412 27.47 9.46 2.58
C THR A 412 27.60 10.19 3.91
N ILE A 413 27.50 9.47 5.04
CA ILE A 413 27.73 10.05 6.37
C ILE A 413 29.21 10.42 6.49
N LYS A 414 29.52 11.72 6.39
CA LYS A 414 30.90 12.23 6.54
C LYS A 414 31.27 12.45 8.01
N ARG A 415 30.26 12.69 8.86
CA ARG A 415 30.46 12.98 10.28
C ARG A 415 29.32 12.44 11.15
N VAL A 416 29.70 11.80 12.25
CA VAL A 416 28.81 11.35 13.32
C VAL A 416 28.89 12.33 14.49
N TYR A 417 27.74 12.75 15.00
CA TYR A 417 27.62 13.57 16.20
C TYR A 417 27.13 12.73 17.36
N ILE A 418 27.87 12.75 18.47
CA ILE A 418 27.45 12.09 19.71
C ILE A 418 27.25 13.18 20.75
N ARG A 419 26.00 13.33 21.19
CA ARG A 419 25.60 14.29 22.22
C ARG A 419 25.78 13.65 23.58
N LEU A 420 26.72 14.20 24.35
CA LEU A 420 26.93 13.87 25.75
C LEU A 420 26.01 14.74 26.61
N MET A 421 25.05 14.11 27.29
CA MET A 421 24.22 14.81 28.29
C MET A 421 25.03 14.97 29.57
N ASP A 422 25.10 16.19 30.11
CA ASP A 422 25.76 16.43 31.39
C ASP A 422 24.98 15.76 32.53
N ARG A 423 25.48 14.60 32.95
CA ARG A 423 24.94 13.78 34.04
C ARG A 423 26.11 13.31 34.92
N PRO A 424 25.89 13.07 36.22
CA PRO A 424 26.90 12.45 37.07
C PRO A 424 27.27 11.07 36.48
N GLY A 425 28.54 10.85 36.14
CA GLY A 425 29.04 9.57 35.57
C GLY A 425 29.50 9.62 34.11
N VAL A 426 29.36 10.74 33.40
CA VAL A 426 29.84 10.88 32.00
C VAL A 426 31.33 10.55 31.86
N ALA A 427 32.15 10.91 32.85
CA ALA A 427 33.58 10.60 32.86
C ALA A 427 33.87 9.08 32.88
N GLU A 428 32.99 8.27 33.47
CA GLU A 428 33.09 6.80 33.52
C GLU A 428 32.60 6.14 32.22
N GLN A 429 31.78 6.84 31.43
CA GLN A 429 31.26 6.36 30.14
C GLN A 429 32.23 6.62 28.96
N LEU A 430 33.14 7.59 29.08
CA LEU A 430 34.11 7.91 28.01
C LEU A 430 35.05 6.73 27.66
N PRO A 431 35.60 5.96 28.61
CA PRO A 431 36.38 4.76 28.31
C PRO A 431 35.57 3.68 27.57
N LEU A 432 34.32 3.45 27.97
CA LEU A 432 33.42 2.48 27.33
C LEU A 432 33.10 2.90 25.89
N LEU A 433 32.85 4.19 25.67
CA LEU A 433 32.62 4.75 24.34
C LEU A 433 33.85 4.56 23.42
N ARG A 434 35.06 4.72 23.98
CA ARG A 434 36.31 4.45 23.25
C ARG A 434 36.41 2.99 22.82
N GLU A 435 36.01 2.04 23.66
CA GLU A 435 35.98 0.62 23.28
C GLU A 435 34.99 0.35 22.15
N VAL A 436 33.82 0.99 22.18
CA VAL A 436 32.83 0.90 21.09
C VAL A 436 33.42 1.43 19.78
N PHE A 437 34.13 2.56 19.81
CA PHE A 437 34.77 3.10 18.61
C PHE A 437 35.84 2.16 18.04
N LEU A 438 36.60 1.48 18.91
CA LEU A 438 37.61 0.51 18.49
C LEU A 438 37.01 -0.79 17.93
N ARG A 439 35.80 -1.17 18.36
CA ARG A 439 35.06 -2.34 17.83
C ARG A 439 34.51 -2.13 16.43
N HIS A 440 34.27 -0.88 16.03
CA HIS A 440 33.65 -0.52 14.76
C HIS A 440 34.53 0.42 13.92
N PRO A 441 35.76 0.01 13.52
CA PRO A 441 36.65 0.85 12.72
C PRO A 441 36.02 1.20 11.37
N GLY A 442 36.26 2.42 10.88
CA GLY A 442 35.73 2.87 9.59
C GLY A 442 36.36 4.16 9.07
N GLY A 443 35.67 4.81 8.14
CA GLY A 443 36.14 6.03 7.45
C GLY A 443 35.46 7.33 7.90
N THR A 444 34.51 7.26 8.83
CA THR A 444 33.66 8.41 9.21
C THR A 444 34.21 9.11 10.44
N THR A 445 34.34 10.44 10.39
CA THR A 445 34.82 11.22 11.54
C THR A 445 33.76 11.36 12.63
N VAL A 446 34.16 11.36 13.90
CA VAL A 446 33.25 11.53 15.04
C VAL A 446 33.50 12.88 15.72
N SER A 447 32.43 13.61 15.99
CA SER A 447 32.43 14.82 16.83
C SER A 447 31.54 14.60 18.05
N LEU A 448 32.02 15.05 19.21
CA LEU A 448 31.25 15.06 20.45
C LEU A 448 30.64 16.44 20.66
N THR A 449 29.36 16.48 21.03
CA THR A 449 28.66 17.70 21.46
C THR A 449 28.40 17.59 22.96
N LEU A 450 28.98 18.50 23.73
CA LEU A 450 28.83 18.59 25.18
C LEU A 450 27.84 19.70 25.50
N ARG A 451 26.74 19.36 26.17
CA ARG A 451 25.81 20.37 26.70
C ARG A 451 26.22 20.71 28.12
N MET A 452 26.86 21.86 28.32
CA MET A 452 27.40 22.26 29.63
C MET A 452 26.35 22.92 30.54
N ASP A 453 25.22 23.37 29.97
CA ASP A 453 24.06 23.91 30.70
C ASP A 453 22.80 23.86 29.81
N SER A 454 21.62 24.19 30.34
CA SER A 454 20.34 24.17 29.60
C SER A 454 20.32 25.07 28.35
N THR A 455 21.31 25.95 28.16
CA THR A 455 21.38 26.92 27.05
C THR A 455 22.67 26.89 26.22
N LEU A 456 23.69 26.08 26.57
CA LEU A 456 25.02 26.13 25.93
C LEU A 456 25.47 24.74 25.46
N GLU A 457 25.67 24.59 24.14
CA GLU A 457 26.24 23.39 23.50
C GLU A 457 27.63 23.72 22.94
N ALA A 458 28.62 22.93 23.31
CA ALA A 458 29.99 23.00 22.80
C ALA A 458 30.27 21.79 21.90
N GLU A 459 30.65 22.05 20.65
CA GLU A 459 31.03 21.02 19.68
C GLU A 459 32.56 20.86 19.66
N THR A 460 33.02 19.61 19.71
CA THR A 460 34.43 19.29 19.50
C THR A 460 34.77 19.21 18.02
N ALA A 461 35.98 19.65 17.67
CA ALA A 461 36.59 19.29 16.39
C ALA A 461 36.60 17.75 16.23
N PRO A 462 36.52 17.22 15.00
CA PRO A 462 36.51 15.78 14.77
C PRO A 462 37.69 15.13 15.50
N LEU A 463 37.38 14.08 16.26
CA LEU A 463 38.36 13.44 17.13
C LEU A 463 39.54 12.91 16.29
N PRO A 464 40.78 13.37 16.55
CA PRO A 464 41.93 12.94 15.77
C PRO A 464 42.18 11.45 16.00
N HIS A 465 42.39 10.71 14.91
CA HIS A 465 42.70 9.27 14.88
C HIS A 465 41.55 8.32 15.28
N LEU A 466 40.31 8.79 15.33
CA LEU A 466 39.13 7.96 15.56
C LEU A 466 38.17 8.08 14.38
N ALA A 467 38.03 6.99 13.63
CA ALA A 467 37.11 6.89 12.51
C ALA A 467 36.30 5.60 12.61
N VAL A 468 34.99 5.73 12.42
CA VAL A 468 34.02 4.65 12.68
C VAL A 468 33.20 4.32 11.44
N THR A 469 32.62 3.12 11.41
CA THR A 469 31.58 2.76 10.44
C THR A 469 30.22 2.94 11.11
N PRO A 470 29.38 3.93 10.69
CA PRO A 470 28.09 4.21 11.29
C PRO A 470 27.06 3.14 10.90
N SER A 471 27.24 1.92 11.40
CA SER A 471 26.32 0.79 11.22
C SER A 471 25.22 0.80 12.28
N GLU A 472 24.15 0.03 12.06
CA GLU A 472 23.09 -0.11 13.07
C GLU A 472 23.61 -0.70 14.39
N ARG A 473 24.59 -1.62 14.32
CA ARG A 473 25.25 -2.19 15.50
C ARG A 473 26.04 -1.13 16.26
N PHE A 474 26.72 -0.23 15.54
CA PHE A 474 27.43 0.89 16.16
C PHE A 474 26.47 1.84 16.88
N VAL A 475 25.32 2.16 16.27
CA VAL A 475 24.29 3.00 16.89
C VAL A 475 23.77 2.36 18.17
N ALA A 476 23.43 1.06 18.13
CA ALA A 476 22.94 0.32 19.30
C ALA A 476 23.97 0.27 20.44
N ASP A 477 25.23 -0.02 20.12
CA ASP A 477 26.32 -0.07 21.13
C ASP A 477 26.57 1.31 21.77
N VAL A 478 26.43 2.40 21.00
CA VAL A 478 26.55 3.77 21.53
C VAL A 478 25.35 4.12 22.43
N GLU A 479 24.15 3.75 22.03
CA GLU A 479 22.92 3.97 22.82
C GLU A 479 22.87 3.11 24.08
N GLU A 480 23.50 1.93 24.10
CA GLU A 480 23.67 1.13 25.32
C GLU A 480 24.54 1.84 26.36
N VAL A 481 25.58 2.55 25.92
CA VAL A 481 26.51 3.26 26.81
C VAL A 481 25.95 4.62 27.26
N LEU A 482 25.31 5.38 26.35
CA LEU A 482 24.91 6.77 26.60
C LEU A 482 23.40 6.98 26.77
N GLY A 483 22.58 5.96 26.48
CA GLY A 483 21.13 6.05 26.42
C GLY A 483 20.61 6.42 25.02
N ASN A 484 19.34 6.09 24.76
CA ASN A 484 18.67 6.34 23.48
C ASN A 484 18.68 7.83 23.09
N GLY A 485 18.90 8.12 21.81
CA GLY A 485 18.88 9.48 21.27
C GLY A 485 20.15 10.29 21.53
N ALA A 486 21.24 9.65 21.98
CA ALA A 486 22.55 10.28 22.15
C ALA A 486 23.33 10.46 20.84
N ILE A 487 22.89 9.85 19.73
CA ILE A 487 23.60 9.88 18.44
C ILE A 487 22.77 10.55 17.35
N PHE A 488 23.43 11.44 16.60
CA PHE A 488 22.89 12.11 15.42
C PHE A 488 23.83 11.85 14.24
N LEU A 489 23.29 11.27 13.16
CA LEU A 489 24.02 11.01 11.92
C LEU A 489 23.75 12.17 10.96
N LEU A 490 24.78 12.92 10.58
CA LEU A 490 24.66 13.98 9.57
C LEU A 490 25.24 13.51 8.24
N SER A 491 24.38 13.47 7.23
CA SER A 491 24.71 13.13 5.84
C SER A 491 25.43 14.29 5.12
#